data_AF-A0A135L4R2-F1
#
_entry.id   AF-A0A135L4R2-F1
#
_cell.length_a   1.000
_cell.length_b   1.000
_cell.length_c   1.000
_cell.angle_alpha   90.00
_cell.angle_beta   90.00
_cell.angle_gamma   90.00
#
_symmetry.space_group_name_H-M   'P 1'
#
loop_
_entity.id
_entity.type
_entity.pdbx_description
1 polymer ?
#
loop_
_entity_poly.entity_id
_entity_poly.type
_entity_poly.pdbx_seq_one_letter_code
_entity_poly.pdbx_strand_id
1 'polypeptide(L)'
;MKKIITIVLATLLLISLVSPISDRASAVNNDKDIVNEFTLNNVIGQVLNDNWDENDSAKINLKKLSINQNNGHIKTKGEFENNNKLYDLNLSGTIYPVIGQGVYSDKLLLGDMKETKDFIVLQFRIEKDSSKTALLKTNYSIENQTVLTIVLEDKNSQNIIYLQDSIPETIFDTLSLGAKYQLKKDAIQEKDLAKKIVELSNMRNKSSNNKQIKTQEISEEDQSQDLFSITSTQISVDYYELKRLFSDLKTNSTVNLDDYNIPESLFKGSGWKSYVSWSLPDYFYHAYSADQSWYTLTQISMVDIKNNRETGIAGHSMQTEILYGYVVEYDHYTRDIKVFYYDFGLKFDDLELVMNKLTGDHVFLNRNIYGIMASSPSYAKAAVALIPYLSTVSSVWDNIQASESQKLGQKKDLGSLEEQKLENNNSVYYGILGDFKDYYLQDEGHYAKVEGTINGTYMKPVSGYRYTASTNL
;
A
#
# COMPACT_ATOMS: atom_id res chain seq x y z
N MET A 1 -27.03 50.42 -0.73
CA MET A 1 -25.85 50.39 -1.62
C MET A 1 -24.65 49.63 -1.06
N LYS A 2 -24.27 49.76 0.23
CA LYS A 2 -23.12 49.01 0.80
C LYS A 2 -23.25 47.48 0.74
N LYS A 3 -24.46 46.90 0.89
CA LYS A 3 -24.66 45.42 0.87
C LYS A 3 -24.55 44.78 -0.53
N ILE A 4 -24.77 45.54 -1.61
CA ILE A 4 -24.67 45.01 -2.98
C ILE A 4 -23.20 44.99 -3.43
N ILE A 5 -22.41 45.97 -2.97
CA ILE A 5 -20.97 46.03 -3.25
C ILE A 5 -20.23 44.87 -2.56
N THR A 6 -20.64 44.46 -1.36
CA THR A 6 -20.00 43.34 -0.64
C THR A 6 -20.25 41.99 -1.31
N ILE A 7 -21.43 41.79 -1.91
CA ILE A 7 -21.76 40.53 -2.61
C ILE A 7 -21.00 40.43 -3.93
N VAL A 8 -20.91 41.53 -4.69
CA VAL A 8 -20.13 41.58 -5.94
C VAL A 8 -18.64 41.41 -5.69
N LEU A 9 -18.10 42.01 -4.61
CA LEU A 9 -16.69 41.83 -4.23
C LEU A 9 -16.39 40.40 -3.76
N ALA A 10 -17.33 39.75 -3.05
CA ALA A 10 -17.20 38.35 -2.64
C ALA A 10 -17.29 37.38 -3.84
N THR A 11 -18.11 37.68 -4.86
CA THR A 11 -18.16 36.85 -6.08
C THR A 11 -16.91 37.03 -6.96
N LEU A 12 -16.35 38.25 -7.04
CA LEU A 12 -15.08 38.48 -7.74
C LEU A 12 -13.87 37.83 -7.03
N LEU A 13 -13.86 37.79 -5.69
CA LEU A 13 -12.80 37.09 -4.94
C LEU A 13 -12.90 35.56 -5.06
N LEU A 14 -14.11 35.00 -5.14
CA LEU A 14 -14.34 33.57 -5.37
C LEU A 14 -13.95 33.13 -6.80
N ILE A 15 -14.04 34.02 -7.80
CA ILE A 15 -13.57 33.75 -9.16
C ILE A 15 -12.03 33.87 -9.26
N SER A 16 -11.39 34.67 -8.41
CA SER A 16 -9.91 34.78 -8.36
C SER A 16 -9.20 33.68 -7.57
N LEU A 17 -9.92 32.84 -6.82
CA LEU A 17 -9.37 31.69 -6.10
C LEU A 17 -9.51 30.36 -6.86
N VAL A 18 -10.21 30.36 -7.99
CA VAL A 18 -10.10 29.31 -9.00
C VAL A 18 -9.05 29.79 -10.00
N SER A 19 -7.78 29.61 -9.65
CA SER A 19 -6.70 29.75 -10.62
C SER A 19 -7.07 28.96 -11.87
N PRO A 20 -7.04 29.56 -13.08
CA PRO A 20 -7.11 28.78 -14.28
C PRO A 20 -5.83 27.94 -14.36
N ILE A 21 -5.90 26.69 -13.90
CA ILE A 21 -5.02 25.63 -14.39
C ILE A 21 -5.53 25.29 -15.80
N SER A 22 -5.42 26.26 -16.70
CA SER A 22 -5.78 26.13 -18.09
C SER A 22 -4.95 27.13 -18.89
N ASP A 23 -3.64 26.90 -18.96
CA ASP A 23 -2.80 27.35 -20.09
C ASP A 23 -1.45 26.60 -20.22
N ARG A 24 -1.39 25.34 -19.74
CA ARG A 24 -0.42 24.34 -20.25
C ARG A 24 -1.06 23.03 -20.72
N ALA A 25 -2.39 22.99 -20.83
CA ALA A 25 -3.13 21.85 -21.37
C ALA A 25 -3.51 22.01 -22.86
N SER A 26 -3.22 23.17 -23.46
CA SER A 26 -3.52 23.46 -24.88
C SER A 26 -2.31 23.17 -25.78
N ALA A 27 -1.80 21.95 -25.73
CA ALA A 27 -0.87 21.40 -26.73
C ALA A 27 -0.84 19.85 -26.73
N VAL A 28 -1.97 19.18 -26.48
CA VAL A 28 -2.10 17.73 -26.73
C VAL A 28 -3.41 17.47 -27.47
N ASN A 29 -3.51 18.07 -28.66
CA ASN A 29 -4.55 17.75 -29.66
C ASN A 29 -3.91 17.41 -31.02
N ASN A 30 -2.68 16.91 -31.00
CA ASN A 30 -2.09 16.31 -32.19
C ASN A 30 -2.11 14.79 -32.00
N ASP A 31 -2.93 14.11 -32.80
CA ASP A 31 -2.84 12.67 -33.16
C ASP A 31 -1.49 12.33 -33.86
N LYS A 32 -0.40 13.01 -33.49
CA LYS A 32 0.94 12.73 -34.00
C LYS A 32 1.65 11.87 -32.98
N ASP A 33 2.14 10.72 -33.44
CA ASP A 33 3.01 9.84 -32.66
C ASP A 33 4.14 10.65 -32.03
N ILE A 34 4.32 10.49 -30.72
CA ILE A 34 5.46 11.04 -29.97
C ILE A 34 6.59 10.04 -30.14
N VAL A 35 7.52 10.36 -31.05
CA VAL A 35 8.70 9.54 -31.37
C VAL A 35 9.97 10.23 -30.92
N ASN A 36 10.85 9.50 -30.23
CA ASN A 36 12.17 9.98 -29.81
C ASN A 36 13.25 8.96 -30.06
N GLU A 37 14.45 9.44 -30.34
CA GLU A 37 15.65 8.61 -30.42
C GLU A 37 16.84 9.35 -29.81
N PHE A 38 17.58 8.67 -28.94
CA PHE A 38 18.83 9.18 -28.39
C PHE A 38 19.81 8.05 -28.13
N THR A 39 21.10 8.40 -28.04
CA THR A 39 22.18 7.44 -27.85
C THR A 39 23.11 7.89 -26.73
N LEU A 40 23.39 6.99 -25.80
CA LEU A 40 24.41 7.15 -24.77
C LEU A 40 25.65 6.35 -25.18
N ASN A 41 26.81 7.01 -25.21
CA ASN A 41 28.00 6.40 -25.79
C ASN A 41 28.68 5.39 -24.86
N ASN A 42 28.72 5.67 -23.56
CA ASN A 42 29.36 4.83 -22.54
C ASN A 42 28.53 4.88 -21.25
N VAL A 43 27.74 3.84 -21.01
CA VAL A 43 26.98 3.69 -19.77
C VAL A 43 27.81 2.83 -18.81
N ILE A 44 28.22 3.42 -17.70
CA ILE A 44 29.08 2.76 -16.70
C ILE A 44 28.20 1.94 -15.75
N GLY A 45 28.65 0.73 -15.44
CA GLY A 45 27.98 -0.12 -14.48
C GLY A 45 28.91 -1.05 -13.72
N GLN A 46 28.27 -1.95 -12.99
CA GLN A 46 28.93 -3.00 -12.22
C GLN A 46 28.16 -4.32 -12.33
N VAL A 47 28.91 -5.42 -12.23
CA VAL A 47 28.37 -6.76 -12.03
C VAL A 47 28.48 -7.08 -10.55
N LEU A 48 27.34 -7.25 -9.90
CA LEU A 48 27.21 -7.64 -8.50
C LEU A 48 26.90 -9.14 -8.44
N ASN A 49 27.27 -9.77 -7.32
CA ASN A 49 26.86 -11.14 -7.05
C ASN A 49 25.32 -11.23 -6.82
N ASP A 50 24.82 -12.45 -6.66
CA ASP A 50 23.42 -12.75 -6.36
C ASP A 50 22.91 -12.11 -5.04
N ASN A 51 23.83 -11.76 -4.13
CA ASN A 51 23.58 -11.04 -2.88
C ASN A 51 23.67 -9.52 -3.01
N TRP A 52 23.88 -8.99 -4.23
CA TRP A 52 23.94 -7.55 -4.51
C TRP A 52 25.10 -6.83 -3.80
N ASP A 53 26.18 -7.55 -3.51
CA ASP A 53 27.38 -6.99 -2.87
C ASP A 53 28.29 -6.27 -3.89
N GLU A 54 28.75 -5.08 -3.53
CA GLU A 54 29.66 -4.25 -4.32
C GLU A 54 31.15 -4.60 -4.11
N ASN A 55 31.50 -5.27 -3.00
CA ASN A 55 32.89 -5.45 -2.56
C ASN A 55 33.74 -6.26 -3.54
N ASP A 56 33.13 -7.17 -4.30
CA ASP A 56 33.77 -8.00 -5.33
C ASP A 56 33.25 -7.69 -6.76
N SER A 57 32.75 -6.47 -6.97
CA SER A 57 32.08 -6.11 -8.23
C SER A 57 33.05 -5.89 -9.40
N ALA A 58 32.72 -6.47 -10.55
CA ALA A 58 33.45 -6.22 -11.80
C ALA A 58 32.83 -5.02 -12.54
N LYS A 59 33.66 -4.05 -12.96
CA LYS A 59 33.17 -2.92 -13.76
C LYS A 59 32.74 -3.38 -15.14
N ILE A 60 31.64 -2.81 -15.63
CA ILE A 60 31.13 -3.05 -16.97
C ILE A 60 30.91 -1.72 -17.69
N ASN A 61 31.07 -1.73 -19.01
CA ASN A 61 30.80 -0.57 -19.85
C ASN A 61 29.90 -0.99 -21.01
N LEU A 62 28.69 -0.44 -21.04
CA LEU A 62 27.74 -0.60 -22.12
C LEU A 62 27.95 0.50 -23.15
N LYS A 63 28.32 0.09 -24.36
CA LYS A 63 28.63 0.98 -25.46
C LYS A 63 27.38 1.23 -26.32
N LYS A 64 27.24 2.48 -26.75
CA LYS A 64 26.24 2.94 -27.74
C LYS A 64 24.82 2.48 -27.41
N LEU A 65 24.37 2.72 -26.19
CA LEU A 65 22.98 2.48 -25.81
C LEU A 65 22.06 3.43 -26.58
N SER A 66 21.46 2.95 -27.66
CA SER A 66 20.39 3.62 -28.39
C SER A 66 19.06 3.34 -27.71
N ILE A 67 18.26 4.38 -27.51
CA ILE A 67 16.92 4.32 -26.95
C ILE A 67 15.98 4.97 -27.95
N ASN A 68 15.05 4.18 -28.48
CA ASN A 68 13.99 4.63 -29.36
C ASN A 68 12.65 4.48 -28.63
N GLN A 69 11.86 5.55 -28.60
CA GLN A 69 10.55 5.57 -27.98
C GLN A 69 9.49 5.99 -28.99
N ASN A 70 8.34 5.33 -28.93
CA ASN A 70 7.14 5.70 -29.69
C ASN A 70 5.92 5.51 -28.77
N ASN A 71 5.24 6.60 -28.41
CA ASN A 71 4.00 6.60 -27.61
C ASN A 71 4.11 5.72 -26.34
N GLY A 72 5.18 5.89 -25.58
CA GLY A 72 5.42 5.17 -24.32
C GLY A 72 5.99 3.76 -24.50
N HIS A 73 6.01 3.21 -25.71
CA HIS A 73 6.76 1.99 -26.00
C HIS A 73 8.23 2.33 -26.24
N ILE A 74 9.11 1.62 -25.57
CA ILE A 74 10.56 1.83 -25.64
C ILE A 74 11.26 0.61 -26.21
N LYS A 75 12.28 0.84 -27.02
CA LYS A 75 13.23 -0.16 -27.50
C LYS A 75 14.63 0.35 -27.21
N THR A 76 15.46 -0.48 -26.60
CA THR A 76 16.85 -0.15 -26.33
C THR A 76 17.78 -1.15 -26.99
N LYS A 77 18.91 -0.68 -27.48
CA LYS A 77 19.95 -1.48 -28.11
C LYS A 77 21.33 -1.02 -27.67
N GLY A 78 22.20 -1.93 -27.29
CA GLY A 78 23.60 -1.63 -26.99
C GLY A 78 24.42 -2.91 -26.87
N GLU A 79 25.73 -2.75 -26.66
CA GLU A 79 26.66 -3.87 -26.55
C GLU A 79 27.56 -3.71 -25.32
N PHE A 80 27.78 -4.78 -24.58
CA PHE A 80 28.72 -4.78 -23.47
C PHE A 80 29.49 -6.09 -23.37
N GLU A 81 30.67 -6.04 -22.77
CA GLU A 81 31.50 -7.22 -22.53
C GLU A 81 31.46 -7.58 -21.05
N ASN A 82 31.18 -8.84 -20.73
CA ASN A 82 31.25 -9.40 -19.38
C ASN A 82 31.94 -10.76 -19.42
N ASN A 83 32.95 -10.98 -18.57
CA ASN A 83 33.73 -12.22 -18.53
C ASN A 83 34.26 -12.67 -19.91
N ASN A 84 34.83 -11.73 -20.68
CA ASN A 84 35.34 -11.94 -22.05
C ASN A 84 34.28 -12.41 -23.08
N LYS A 85 32.99 -12.24 -22.77
CA LYS A 85 31.89 -12.53 -23.67
C LYS A 85 31.16 -11.24 -24.01
N LEU A 86 30.95 -11.03 -25.31
CA LEU A 86 30.15 -9.92 -25.83
C LEU A 86 28.66 -10.25 -25.73
N TYR A 87 27.88 -9.30 -25.22
CA TYR A 87 26.44 -9.38 -25.08
C TYR A 87 25.76 -8.26 -25.86
N ASP A 88 24.80 -8.63 -26.69
CA ASP A 88 23.91 -7.70 -27.38
C ASP A 88 22.67 -7.42 -26.52
N LEU A 89 22.64 -6.27 -25.88
CA LEU A 89 21.49 -5.84 -25.09
C LEU A 89 20.40 -5.32 -26.02
N ASN A 90 19.29 -6.04 -26.13
CA ASN A 90 18.11 -5.62 -26.89
C ASN A 90 16.87 -5.68 -26.00
N LEU A 91 16.45 -4.56 -25.42
CA LEU A 91 15.27 -4.51 -24.55
C LEU A 91 14.08 -3.89 -25.30
N SER A 92 12.88 -4.30 -24.92
CA SER A 92 11.65 -3.65 -25.39
C SER A 92 10.57 -3.71 -24.33
N GLY A 93 9.73 -2.68 -24.24
CA GLY A 93 8.70 -2.61 -23.21
C GLY A 93 7.87 -1.35 -23.30
N THR A 94 7.13 -1.08 -22.23
CA THR A 94 6.34 0.15 -22.05
C THR A 94 6.82 0.88 -20.81
N ILE A 95 7.01 2.18 -20.90
CA ILE A 95 7.32 3.04 -19.74
C ILE A 95 6.04 3.65 -19.17
N TYR A 96 5.99 3.75 -17.85
CA TYR A 96 4.89 4.28 -17.07
C TYR A 96 5.39 5.43 -16.20
N PRO A 97 4.73 6.60 -16.21
CA PRO A 97 5.06 7.68 -15.31
C PRO A 97 4.46 7.43 -13.93
N VAL A 98 5.21 7.81 -12.89
CA VAL A 98 4.65 7.96 -11.55
C VAL A 98 3.86 9.26 -11.51
N ILE A 99 2.57 9.16 -11.20
CA ILE A 99 1.64 10.29 -11.07
C ILE A 99 0.98 10.25 -9.70
N GLY A 100 0.24 11.30 -9.34
CA GLY A 100 -0.48 11.38 -8.07
C GLY A 100 0.30 12.14 -7.00
N GLN A 101 0.23 11.69 -5.75
CA GLN A 101 0.88 12.33 -4.61
C GLN A 101 2.05 11.47 -4.10
N GLY A 102 3.21 12.09 -3.88
CA GLY A 102 4.45 11.40 -3.46
C GLY A 102 5.69 12.13 -3.98
N VAL A 103 6.88 11.77 -3.47
CA VAL A 103 8.14 12.45 -3.87
C VAL A 103 8.48 12.25 -5.34
N TYR A 104 8.03 11.15 -5.93
CA TYR A 104 8.33 10.72 -7.29
C TYR A 104 7.32 11.16 -8.34
N SER A 105 6.23 11.81 -7.93
CA SER A 105 5.20 12.29 -8.86
C SER A 105 5.80 13.22 -9.91
N ASP A 106 5.58 12.88 -11.18
CA ASP A 106 6.14 13.55 -12.37
C ASP A 106 7.68 13.58 -12.47
N LYS A 107 8.38 12.85 -11.59
CA LYS A 107 9.85 12.78 -11.56
C LYS A 107 10.41 11.39 -11.86
N LEU A 108 9.56 10.37 -11.94
CA LEU A 108 9.99 8.98 -12.12
C LEU A 108 9.23 8.31 -13.26
N LEU A 109 9.97 7.60 -14.12
CA LEU A 109 9.46 6.68 -15.14
C LEU A 109 9.96 5.27 -14.84
N LEU A 110 9.07 4.29 -14.87
CA LEU A 110 9.41 2.86 -14.72
C LEU A 110 9.01 2.08 -15.98
N GLY A 111 9.91 1.23 -16.46
CA GLY A 111 9.71 0.39 -17.62
C GLY A 111 9.24 -1.02 -17.27
N ASP A 112 8.11 -1.44 -17.82
CA ASP A 112 7.75 -2.85 -17.92
C ASP A 112 8.41 -3.47 -19.15
N MET A 113 9.63 -3.94 -18.95
CA MET A 113 10.46 -4.49 -20.01
C MET A 113 10.29 -6.01 -20.13
N LYS A 114 10.27 -6.49 -21.37
CA LYS A 114 10.34 -7.91 -21.68
C LYS A 114 11.74 -8.44 -21.37
N GLU A 115 11.79 -9.65 -20.85
CA GLU A 115 13.04 -10.39 -20.72
C GLU A 115 13.66 -10.66 -22.09
N THR A 116 14.97 -10.86 -22.09
CA THR A 116 15.72 -11.29 -23.28
C THR A 116 16.06 -12.77 -23.16
N LYS A 117 16.79 -13.28 -24.16
CA LYS A 117 17.34 -14.64 -24.11
C LYS A 117 18.30 -14.83 -22.94
N ASP A 118 19.14 -13.82 -22.66
CA ASP A 118 20.24 -13.93 -21.71
C ASP A 118 19.92 -13.28 -20.36
N PHE A 119 18.96 -12.34 -20.31
CA PHE A 119 18.71 -11.51 -19.14
C PHE A 119 17.23 -11.42 -18.76
N ILE A 120 16.97 -11.42 -17.45
CA ILE A 120 15.74 -10.90 -16.86
C ILE A 120 15.95 -9.41 -16.61
N VAL A 121 14.99 -8.56 -17.00
CA VAL A 121 15.05 -7.12 -16.71
C VAL A 121 14.36 -6.88 -15.37
N LEU A 122 15.16 -6.66 -14.32
CA LEU A 122 14.65 -6.41 -12.98
C LEU A 122 14.14 -4.97 -12.83
N GLN A 123 14.82 -4.00 -13.45
CA GLN A 123 14.41 -2.61 -13.41
C GLN A 123 14.83 -1.85 -14.67
N PHE A 124 13.95 -0.98 -15.14
CA PHE A 124 14.26 0.10 -16.05
C PHE A 124 13.67 1.37 -15.44
N ARG A 125 14.53 2.28 -14.96
CA ARG A 125 14.13 3.44 -14.15
C ARG A 125 14.76 4.69 -14.75
N ILE A 126 13.98 5.75 -14.88
CA ILE A 126 14.49 7.09 -15.21
C ILE A 126 13.96 8.07 -14.19
N GLU A 127 14.85 8.75 -13.48
CA GLU A 127 14.52 9.64 -12.38
C GLU A 127 15.11 11.03 -12.60
N LYS A 128 14.29 12.07 -12.45
CA LYS A 128 14.75 13.45 -12.35
C LYS A 128 15.32 13.70 -10.97
N ASP A 129 16.45 14.41 -10.91
CA ASP A 129 17.10 14.86 -9.68
C ASP A 129 17.46 13.66 -8.76
N SER A 130 18.58 13.03 -9.08
CA SER A 130 19.09 11.87 -8.36
C SER A 130 19.69 12.16 -6.98
N SER A 131 19.49 13.36 -6.43
CA SER A 131 19.99 13.76 -5.11
C SER A 131 19.63 12.79 -3.98
N LYS A 132 18.56 12.01 -4.17
CA LYS A 132 18.09 11.00 -3.23
C LYS A 132 18.00 9.61 -3.84
N THR A 133 18.63 9.35 -4.98
CA THR A 133 18.66 8.00 -5.58
C THR A 133 19.87 7.24 -5.02
N ALA A 134 19.70 5.94 -4.76
CA ALA A 134 20.85 5.06 -4.55
C ALA A 134 21.69 4.99 -5.85
N LEU A 135 22.87 5.60 -5.83
CA LEU A 135 23.85 5.55 -6.91
C LEU A 135 24.93 4.53 -6.57
N LEU A 136 25.44 3.82 -7.57
CA LEU A 136 26.68 3.07 -7.38
C LEU A 136 27.80 4.04 -7.03
N LYS A 137 28.74 3.63 -6.17
CA LYS A 137 29.92 4.46 -5.81
C LYS A 137 30.68 4.98 -7.04
N THR A 138 30.74 4.19 -8.12
CA THR A 138 31.38 4.61 -9.38
C THR A 138 30.64 5.72 -10.12
N ASN A 139 29.40 5.98 -9.74
CA ASN A 139 28.46 6.88 -10.41
C ASN A 139 28.06 8.06 -9.52
N TYR A 140 28.74 8.34 -8.40
CA TYR A 140 28.43 9.52 -7.58
C TYR A 140 28.60 10.86 -8.32
N SER A 141 29.37 10.90 -9.41
CA SER A 141 29.51 12.11 -10.23
C SER A 141 28.22 12.55 -10.94
N ILE A 142 27.21 11.67 -11.05
CA ILE A 142 25.92 11.97 -11.67
C ILE A 142 24.80 12.25 -10.62
N GLU A 143 25.18 12.53 -9.38
CA GLU A 143 24.26 13.02 -8.34
C GLU A 143 23.62 14.35 -8.75
N ASN A 144 22.35 14.57 -8.36
CA ASN A 144 21.53 15.73 -8.72
C ASN A 144 21.23 15.86 -10.23
N GLN A 145 21.49 14.82 -11.03
CA GLN A 145 21.17 14.81 -12.46
C GLN A 145 19.94 13.94 -12.74
N THR A 146 19.43 13.99 -13.97
CA THR A 146 18.45 12.99 -14.41
C THR A 146 19.19 11.71 -14.75
N VAL A 147 18.82 10.60 -14.13
CA VAL A 147 19.57 9.34 -14.22
C VAL A 147 18.71 8.24 -14.83
N LEU A 148 19.25 7.55 -15.84
CA LEU A 148 18.76 6.27 -16.33
C LEU A 148 19.45 5.17 -15.52
N THR A 149 18.67 4.25 -14.97
CA THR A 149 19.13 3.03 -14.31
C THR A 149 18.53 1.81 -15.00
N ILE A 150 19.37 0.84 -15.34
CA ILE A 150 18.97 -0.46 -15.88
C ILE A 150 19.57 -1.55 -14.99
N VAL A 151 18.73 -2.46 -14.50
CA VAL A 151 19.13 -3.58 -13.65
C VAL A 151 18.70 -4.88 -14.32
N LEU A 152 19.68 -5.76 -14.54
CA LEU A 152 19.50 -7.04 -15.23
C LEU A 152 19.95 -8.18 -14.31
N GLU A 153 19.32 -9.34 -14.44
CA GLU A 153 19.79 -10.60 -13.87
C GLU A 153 20.20 -11.53 -15.01
N ASP A 154 21.43 -12.03 -14.99
CA ASP A 154 21.91 -13.03 -15.95
C ASP A 154 21.24 -14.37 -15.67
N LYS A 155 20.52 -14.91 -16.67
CA LYS A 155 19.77 -16.16 -16.52
C LYS A 155 20.63 -17.39 -16.24
N ASN A 156 21.91 -17.35 -16.59
CA ASN A 156 22.83 -18.47 -16.38
C ASN A 156 23.58 -18.34 -15.06
N SER A 157 24.12 -17.15 -14.77
CA SER A 157 24.99 -16.94 -13.61
C SER A 157 24.28 -16.37 -12.39
N GLN A 158 23.05 -15.86 -12.55
CA GLN A 158 22.27 -15.13 -11.54
C GLN A 158 22.94 -13.86 -11.00
N ASN A 159 24.04 -13.44 -11.63
CA ASN A 159 24.68 -12.17 -11.31
C ASN A 159 23.78 -10.99 -11.72
N ILE A 160 23.87 -9.93 -10.95
CA ILE A 160 23.11 -8.69 -11.17
C ILE A 160 23.99 -7.71 -11.93
N ILE A 161 23.54 -7.22 -13.07
CA ILE A 161 24.22 -6.19 -13.85
C ILE A 161 23.47 -4.88 -13.63
N TYR A 162 24.17 -3.91 -13.03
CA TYR A 162 23.63 -2.62 -12.69
C TYR A 162 24.30 -1.53 -13.53
N LEU A 163 23.51 -0.81 -14.31
CA LEU A 163 23.97 0.18 -15.29
C LEU A 163 23.33 1.53 -14.97
N GLN A 164 24.13 2.60 -14.89
CA GLN A 164 23.59 3.96 -14.76
C GLN A 164 24.32 4.96 -15.64
N ASP A 165 23.58 5.94 -16.11
CA ASP A 165 24.15 7.12 -16.76
C ASP A 165 23.22 8.33 -16.60
N SER A 166 23.81 9.51 -16.70
CA SER A 166 23.06 10.75 -16.80
C SER A 166 22.40 10.87 -18.16
N ILE A 167 21.19 11.43 -18.18
CA ILE A 167 20.53 11.86 -19.42
C ILE A 167 20.10 13.32 -19.30
N PRO A 168 19.99 14.07 -20.40
CA PRO A 168 19.40 15.40 -20.37
C PRO A 168 17.95 15.36 -19.88
N GLU A 169 17.55 16.33 -19.06
CA GLU A 169 16.19 16.45 -18.54
C GLU A 169 15.13 16.56 -19.67
N THR A 170 15.48 17.19 -20.79
CA THR A 170 14.61 17.28 -21.97
C THR A 170 14.26 15.91 -22.57
N ILE A 171 15.16 14.92 -22.43
CA ILE A 171 14.87 13.54 -22.84
C ILE A 171 13.83 12.94 -21.90
N PHE A 172 13.99 13.10 -20.58
CA PHE A 172 12.97 12.65 -19.62
C PHE A 172 11.60 13.26 -19.92
N ASP A 173 11.54 14.57 -20.15
CA ASP A 173 10.27 15.26 -20.41
C ASP A 173 9.55 14.66 -21.61
N THR A 174 10.30 14.35 -22.67
CA THR A 174 9.70 13.79 -23.88
C THR A 174 9.28 12.33 -23.71
N LEU A 175 10.06 11.53 -22.97
CA LEU A 175 9.66 10.17 -22.59
C LEU A 175 8.40 10.17 -21.72
N SER A 176 8.32 11.08 -20.74
CA SER A 176 7.17 11.26 -19.85
C SER A 176 5.91 11.65 -20.61
N LEU A 177 6.01 12.59 -21.56
CA LEU A 177 4.90 12.96 -22.44
C LEU A 177 4.35 11.76 -23.22
N GLY A 178 5.23 10.96 -23.81
CA GLY A 178 4.83 9.76 -24.53
C GLY A 178 4.19 8.69 -23.64
N ALA A 179 4.70 8.52 -22.42
CA ALA A 179 4.14 7.60 -21.44
C ALA A 179 2.73 8.04 -20.99
N LYS A 180 2.55 9.34 -20.70
CA LYS A 180 1.24 9.93 -20.36
C LYS A 180 0.23 9.84 -21.51
N TYR A 181 0.68 9.94 -22.75
CA TYR A 181 -0.18 9.72 -23.92
C TYR A 181 -0.72 8.29 -23.96
N GLN A 182 0.15 7.30 -23.74
CA GLN A 182 -0.24 5.89 -23.73
C GLN A 182 -1.22 5.56 -22.60
N LEU A 183 -1.01 6.09 -21.40
CA LEU A 183 -1.94 5.93 -20.28
C LEU A 183 -3.36 6.39 -20.62
N LYS A 184 -3.48 7.56 -21.27
CA LYS A 184 -4.77 8.12 -21.69
C LYS A 184 -5.43 7.25 -22.76
N LYS A 185 -4.64 6.78 -23.73
CA LYS A 185 -5.11 5.92 -24.82
C LYS A 185 -5.64 4.58 -24.30
N ASP A 186 -4.96 3.99 -23.33
CA ASP A 186 -5.33 2.70 -22.72
C ASP A 186 -6.39 2.84 -21.62
N ALA A 187 -6.80 4.07 -21.29
CA ALA A 187 -7.76 4.39 -20.22
C ALA A 187 -7.40 3.74 -18.87
N ILE A 188 -6.11 3.68 -18.55
CA ILE A 188 -5.62 3.11 -17.28
C ILE A 188 -6.02 4.05 -16.13
N GLN A 189 -6.67 3.49 -15.11
CA GLN A 189 -7.05 4.24 -13.92
C GLN A 189 -5.84 4.48 -13.01
N GLU A 190 -5.87 5.58 -12.24
CA GLU A 190 -4.77 5.96 -11.35
C GLU A 190 -4.42 4.87 -10.32
N LYS A 191 -5.43 4.19 -9.75
CA LYS A 191 -5.21 3.10 -8.79
C LYS A 191 -4.56 1.86 -9.43
N ASP A 192 -4.95 1.52 -10.65
CA ASP A 192 -4.32 0.42 -11.42
C ASP A 192 -2.88 0.77 -11.82
N LEU A 193 -2.63 2.03 -12.18
CA LEU A 193 -1.30 2.53 -12.45
C LEU A 193 -0.43 2.50 -11.20
N ALA A 194 -0.94 2.95 -10.05
CA ALA A 194 -0.21 2.91 -8.78
C ALA A 194 0.21 1.48 -8.43
N LYS A 195 -0.72 0.51 -8.56
CA LYS A 195 -0.40 -0.92 -8.42
C LYS A 195 0.72 -1.35 -9.36
N LYS A 196 0.61 -1.03 -10.65
CA LYS A 196 1.63 -1.38 -11.65
C LYS A 196 3.00 -0.77 -11.33
N ILE A 197 3.04 0.48 -10.90
CA ILE A 197 4.27 1.18 -10.52
C ILE A 197 4.91 0.54 -9.27
N VAL A 198 4.12 0.22 -8.24
CA VAL A 198 4.62 -0.48 -7.04
C VAL A 198 5.21 -1.84 -7.41
N GLU A 199 4.52 -2.62 -8.24
CA GLU A 199 5.02 -3.90 -8.74
C GLU A 199 6.35 -3.76 -9.50
N LEU A 200 6.47 -2.74 -10.37
CA LEU A 200 7.67 -2.46 -11.16
C LEU A 200 8.84 -1.89 -10.33
N SER A 201 8.55 -1.23 -9.21
CA SER A 201 9.56 -0.65 -8.33
C SER A 201 10.32 -1.71 -7.53
N ASN A 202 9.67 -2.83 -7.22
CA ASN A 202 10.25 -3.96 -6.51
C ASN A 202 10.99 -4.90 -7.47
N MET A 203 12.32 -4.79 -7.51
CA MET A 203 13.18 -5.57 -8.41
C MET A 203 13.09 -7.08 -8.14
N ARG A 204 12.75 -7.46 -6.90
CA ARG A 204 12.63 -8.86 -6.49
C ARG A 204 11.41 -9.56 -7.06
N ASN A 205 10.40 -8.83 -7.57
CA ASN A 205 9.22 -9.45 -8.19
C ASN A 205 9.54 -10.29 -9.43
N LYS A 206 10.57 -9.89 -10.19
CA LYS A 206 10.98 -10.57 -11.43
C LYS A 206 12.17 -11.51 -11.23
N SER A 207 12.86 -11.43 -10.09
CA SER A 207 14.08 -12.23 -9.84
C SER A 207 13.76 -13.71 -9.73
N SER A 208 14.59 -14.59 -10.30
CA SER A 208 14.35 -16.04 -10.25
C SER A 208 14.51 -16.63 -8.85
N ASN A 209 15.15 -15.90 -7.94
CA ASN A 209 15.58 -16.39 -6.63
C ASN A 209 14.64 -16.02 -5.47
N ASN A 210 13.51 -15.34 -5.72
CA ASN A 210 12.64 -14.87 -4.65
C ASN A 210 11.17 -15.31 -4.82
N LYS A 211 10.71 -16.23 -3.98
CA LYS A 211 9.28 -16.51 -3.82
C LYS A 211 8.74 -15.66 -2.68
N GLN A 212 8.01 -14.60 -3.03
CA GLN A 212 7.40 -13.70 -2.06
C GLN A 212 6.01 -14.18 -1.65
N ILE A 213 5.79 -14.29 -0.33
CA ILE A 213 4.45 -14.54 0.23
C ILE A 213 3.72 -13.20 0.29
N LYS A 214 2.79 -12.97 -0.65
CA LYS A 214 2.08 -11.69 -0.80
C LYS A 214 0.81 -11.56 0.05
N THR A 215 0.47 -12.57 0.83
CA THR A 215 -0.76 -12.61 1.64
C THR A 215 -0.49 -13.16 3.03
N GLN A 216 -1.19 -12.65 4.03
CA GLN A 216 -1.15 -13.14 5.40
C GLN A 216 -2.57 -13.21 5.98
N GLU A 217 -2.99 -14.38 6.42
CA GLU A 217 -4.25 -14.56 7.17
C GLU A 217 -4.03 -14.22 8.64
N ILE A 218 -4.94 -13.44 9.21
CA ILE A 218 -4.84 -12.89 10.56
C ILE A 218 -6.16 -13.10 11.29
N SER A 219 -6.09 -13.57 12.54
CA SER A 219 -7.23 -13.76 13.43
C SER A 219 -6.82 -13.40 14.86
N GLU A 220 -7.52 -12.46 15.49
CA GLU A 220 -7.16 -11.94 16.82
C GLU A 220 -8.42 -11.78 17.69
N GLU A 221 -8.27 -11.99 19.00
CA GLU A 221 -9.31 -11.76 20.03
C GLU A 221 -8.75 -10.92 21.18
N ASP A 222 -9.53 -9.93 21.66
CA ASP A 222 -9.25 -9.18 22.89
C ASP A 222 -9.06 -10.17 24.07
N GLN A 223 -7.98 -10.02 24.82
CA GLN A 223 -7.59 -10.88 25.96
C GLN A 223 -7.20 -12.34 25.65
N SER A 224 -6.92 -12.70 24.39
CA SER A 224 -6.26 -13.98 24.08
C SER A 224 -4.72 -13.88 24.23
N GLN A 225 -4.09 -14.91 24.82
CA GLN A 225 -2.62 -15.08 24.77
C GLN A 225 -2.16 -15.93 23.57
N ASP A 226 -3.11 -16.44 22.79
CA ASP A 226 -2.84 -17.36 21.69
C ASP A 226 -2.73 -16.60 20.36
N LEU A 227 -1.50 -16.20 20.05
CA LEU A 227 -1.09 -15.72 18.73
C LEU A 227 -1.18 -16.89 17.73
N PHE A 228 -2.18 -16.90 16.84
CA PHE A 228 -2.24 -17.88 15.75
C PHE A 228 -1.84 -17.29 14.40
N SER A 229 -0.86 -17.97 13.79
CA SER A 229 -0.21 -17.80 12.48
C SER A 229 0.66 -16.56 12.28
N ILE A 230 1.74 -16.44 13.06
CA ILE A 230 2.75 -15.39 12.84
C ILE A 230 3.84 -15.87 11.87
N THR A 231 3.63 -15.71 10.56
CA THR A 231 4.76 -15.66 9.60
C THR A 231 5.41 -14.27 9.54
N SER A 232 4.92 -13.33 10.35
CA SER A 232 5.41 -11.95 10.44
C SER A 232 6.38 -11.73 11.60
N THR A 233 7.26 -10.74 11.48
CA THR A 233 8.12 -10.30 12.58
C THR A 233 7.36 -9.29 13.43
N GLN A 234 7.20 -9.57 14.73
CA GLN A 234 6.57 -8.65 15.67
C GLN A 234 7.53 -7.50 16.00
N ILE A 235 7.15 -6.25 15.70
CA ILE A 235 7.95 -5.06 15.98
C ILE A 235 7.09 -4.06 16.77
N SER A 236 7.31 -4.00 18.08
CA SER A 236 6.59 -3.05 18.93
C SER A 236 6.98 -1.62 18.59
N VAL A 237 5.99 -0.78 18.26
CA VAL A 237 6.17 0.64 17.94
C VAL A 237 5.03 1.41 18.59
N ASP A 238 5.33 2.44 19.36
CA ASP A 238 4.32 3.29 20.02
C ASP A 238 3.34 3.94 19.03
N TYR A 239 2.06 4.01 19.41
CA TYR A 239 0.99 4.57 18.59
C TYR A 239 1.27 6.01 18.16
N TYR A 240 1.65 6.87 19.12
CA TYR A 240 1.82 8.29 18.88
C TYR A 240 3.07 8.56 18.05
N GLU A 241 4.14 7.80 18.25
CA GLU A 241 5.35 7.90 17.43
C GLU A 241 5.10 7.49 15.97
N LEU A 242 4.42 6.37 15.74
CA LEU A 242 4.08 5.93 14.38
C LEU A 242 3.13 6.92 13.68
N LYS A 243 2.13 7.41 14.42
CA LYS A 243 1.20 8.45 13.94
C LYS A 243 1.90 9.77 13.64
N ARG A 244 2.89 10.17 14.46
CA ARG A 244 3.73 11.37 14.24
C ARG A 244 4.52 11.21 12.95
N LEU A 245 5.21 10.08 12.77
CA LEU A 245 5.94 9.77 11.54
C LEU A 245 5.05 9.86 10.29
N PHE A 246 3.87 9.24 10.30
CA PHE A 246 2.97 9.30 9.15
C PHE A 246 2.39 10.70 8.90
N SER A 247 2.09 11.46 9.96
CA SER A 247 1.63 12.85 9.83
C SER A 247 2.70 13.76 9.23
N ASP A 248 3.95 13.60 9.67
CA ASP A 248 5.09 14.37 9.17
C ASP A 248 5.41 13.97 7.72
N LEU A 249 5.34 12.68 7.38
CA LEU A 249 5.45 12.20 6.00
C LEU A 249 4.36 12.82 5.12
N LYS A 250 3.10 12.88 5.57
CA LYS A 250 2.01 13.54 4.83
C LYS A 250 2.26 15.03 4.58
N THR A 251 3.03 15.67 5.45
CA THR A 251 3.37 17.10 5.35
C THR A 251 4.61 17.34 4.48
N ASN A 252 5.66 16.54 4.66
CA ASN A 252 7.00 16.80 4.12
C ASN A 252 7.39 15.85 2.97
N SER A 253 6.64 14.77 2.75
CA SER A 253 6.93 13.65 1.82
C SER A 253 8.26 12.90 2.06
N THR A 254 9.17 13.46 2.85
CA THR A 254 10.39 12.79 3.31
C THR A 254 10.67 13.21 4.75
N VAL A 255 11.07 12.24 5.58
CA VAL A 255 11.53 12.47 6.96
C VAL A 255 12.74 11.58 7.22
N ASN A 256 13.54 11.91 8.25
CA ASN A 256 14.63 11.05 8.67
C ASN A 256 14.18 10.16 9.84
N LEU A 257 14.47 8.86 9.79
CA LEU A 257 14.04 7.93 10.83
C LEU A 257 14.65 8.24 12.21
N ASP A 258 15.83 8.87 12.27
CA ASP A 258 16.47 9.24 13.54
C ASP A 258 15.69 10.28 14.36
N ASP A 259 14.74 10.98 13.74
CA ASP A 259 13.85 11.93 14.43
C ASP A 259 12.70 11.23 15.21
N TYR A 260 12.63 9.90 15.15
CA TYR A 260 11.55 9.08 15.70
C TYR A 260 12.07 7.93 16.57
N ASN A 261 11.32 7.60 17.61
CA ASN A 261 11.58 6.41 18.42
C ASN A 261 10.94 5.16 17.77
N ILE A 262 11.38 4.85 16.55
CA ILE A 262 10.87 3.74 15.74
C ILE A 262 12.05 2.86 15.33
N PRO A 263 12.03 1.54 15.61
CA PRO A 263 13.11 0.65 15.21
C PRO A 263 13.33 0.63 13.69
N GLU A 264 14.58 0.72 13.25
CA GLU A 264 14.97 0.61 11.83
C GLU A 264 14.46 -0.69 11.19
N SER A 265 14.36 -1.77 11.96
CA SER A 265 13.82 -3.05 11.51
C SER A 265 12.38 -2.95 10.99
N LEU A 266 11.59 -1.91 11.34
CA LEU A 266 10.28 -1.69 10.73
C LEU A 266 10.40 -1.44 9.22
N PHE A 267 11.42 -0.70 8.80
CA PHE A 267 11.58 -0.27 7.40
C PHE A 267 12.71 -0.97 6.65
N LYS A 268 13.62 -1.66 7.35
CA LYS A 268 14.75 -2.39 6.75
C LYS A 268 14.52 -3.89 6.68
N GLY A 269 15.09 -4.55 5.68
CA GLY A 269 14.96 -6.00 5.47
C GLY A 269 13.69 -6.39 4.73
N SER A 270 13.41 -7.69 4.63
CA SER A 270 12.30 -8.22 3.83
C SER A 270 11.26 -8.96 4.67
N GLY A 271 10.02 -9.03 4.16
CA GLY A 271 8.93 -9.84 4.70
C GLY A 271 7.89 -9.04 5.48
N TRP A 272 6.95 -9.80 6.06
CA TRP A 272 5.85 -9.27 6.85
C TRP A 272 6.32 -8.83 8.23
N LYS A 273 5.81 -7.69 8.68
CA LYS A 273 6.05 -7.09 10.00
C LYS A 273 4.72 -6.63 10.55
N SER A 274 4.50 -6.79 11.84
CA SER A 274 3.23 -6.41 12.45
C SER A 274 3.38 -6.05 13.91
N TYR A 275 2.35 -5.41 14.43
CA TYR A 275 2.14 -5.19 15.85
C TYR A 275 0.66 -4.97 16.12
N VAL A 276 0.18 -5.49 17.24
CA VAL A 276 -1.16 -5.24 17.77
C VAL A 276 -1.07 -4.77 19.21
N SER A 277 -1.84 -3.74 19.55
CA SER A 277 -2.02 -3.24 20.90
C SER A 277 -3.52 -3.17 21.21
N TRP A 278 -3.93 -3.88 22.26
CA TRP A 278 -5.25 -3.75 22.89
C TRP A 278 -5.21 -2.83 24.11
N SER A 279 -4.20 -1.94 24.17
CA SER A 279 -4.07 -0.93 25.23
C SER A 279 -4.29 0.46 24.66
N LEU A 280 -5.19 1.23 25.28
CA LEU A 280 -5.64 2.53 24.80
C LEU A 280 -4.46 3.45 24.40
N PRO A 281 -4.40 3.93 23.15
CA PRO A 281 -5.34 3.65 22.04
C PRO A 281 -5.17 2.22 21.46
N ASP A 282 -6.28 1.51 21.23
CA ASP A 282 -6.24 0.19 20.59
C ASP A 282 -5.94 0.35 19.09
N TYR A 283 -4.96 -0.37 18.57
CA TYR A 283 -4.57 -0.30 17.16
C TYR A 283 -3.76 -1.52 16.75
N PHE A 284 -3.58 -1.66 15.45
CA PHE A 284 -2.55 -2.51 14.88
C PHE A 284 -1.91 -1.82 13.68
N TYR A 285 -0.76 -2.32 13.27
CA TYR A 285 -0.26 -2.06 11.94
C TYR A 285 0.24 -3.35 11.31
N HIS A 286 0.22 -3.38 9.98
CA HIS A 286 0.90 -4.38 9.18
C HIS A 286 1.79 -3.67 8.17
N ALA A 287 2.93 -4.28 7.91
CA ALA A 287 3.85 -3.83 6.88
C ALA A 287 4.42 -5.03 6.13
N TYR A 288 4.61 -4.86 4.83
CA TYR A 288 5.41 -5.76 4.02
C TYR A 288 6.59 -4.99 3.45
N SER A 289 7.80 -5.45 3.73
CA SER A 289 9.03 -4.85 3.22
C SER A 289 9.68 -5.73 2.16
N ALA A 290 10.24 -5.12 1.11
CA ALA A 290 10.99 -5.78 0.07
C ALA A 290 12.35 -5.09 -0.09
N ASP A 291 13.41 -5.79 0.30
CA ASP A 291 14.76 -5.23 0.31
C ASP A 291 15.42 -5.21 -1.07
N GLN A 292 16.01 -4.07 -1.41
CA GLN A 292 16.58 -3.76 -2.72
C GLN A 292 18.10 -3.45 -2.62
N SER A 293 18.77 -4.03 -1.63
CA SER A 293 20.18 -3.82 -1.27
C SER A 293 20.48 -2.50 -0.56
N TRP A 294 20.27 -1.37 -1.24
CA TRP A 294 20.60 -0.03 -0.70
C TRP A 294 19.40 0.71 -0.10
N TYR A 295 18.20 0.24 -0.44
CA TYR A 295 16.96 0.77 0.04
C TYR A 295 15.95 -0.36 0.23
N THR A 296 14.92 -0.11 1.01
CA THR A 296 13.81 -1.04 1.19
C THR A 296 12.50 -0.36 0.82
N LEU A 297 11.70 -1.02 -0.01
CA LEU A 297 10.31 -0.60 -0.24
C LEU A 297 9.43 -1.23 0.83
N THR A 298 8.58 -0.43 1.47
CA THR A 298 7.66 -0.92 2.50
C THR A 298 6.25 -0.43 2.20
N GLN A 299 5.30 -1.37 2.07
CA GLN A 299 3.88 -1.07 2.05
C GLN A 299 3.32 -1.30 3.44
N ILE A 300 2.74 -0.27 4.05
CA ILE A 300 2.37 -0.26 5.46
C ILE A 300 0.97 0.34 5.65
N SER A 301 0.18 -0.25 6.54
CA SER A 301 -1.11 0.28 6.97
C SER A 301 -1.20 0.30 8.48
N MET A 302 -1.64 1.42 9.04
CA MET A 302 -1.97 1.60 10.45
C MET A 302 -3.48 1.68 10.61
N VAL A 303 -4.01 0.90 11.54
CA VAL A 303 -5.45 0.70 11.72
C VAL A 303 -5.84 0.94 13.17
N ASP A 304 -6.76 1.87 13.40
CA ASP A 304 -7.38 2.08 14.71
C ASP A 304 -8.38 0.97 14.99
N ILE A 305 -8.37 0.45 16.23
CA ILE A 305 -9.46 -0.37 16.76
C ILE A 305 -10.27 0.51 17.71
N LYS A 306 -11.56 0.67 17.46
CA LYS A 306 -12.46 1.46 18.30
C LYS A 306 -13.46 0.56 18.99
N ASN A 307 -13.22 0.31 20.27
CA ASN A 307 -14.09 -0.45 21.16
C ASN A 307 -14.89 0.50 22.05
N ASN A 308 -16.03 0.97 21.55
CA ASN A 308 -16.84 1.97 22.24
C ASN A 308 -17.94 1.34 23.10
N ARG A 309 -18.18 1.95 24.26
CA ARG A 309 -19.34 1.69 25.12
C ARG A 309 -20.13 2.98 25.30
N GLU A 310 -21.36 2.98 24.82
CA GLU A 310 -22.31 4.08 25.04
C GLU A 310 -23.04 3.85 26.36
N THR A 311 -22.61 4.58 27.40
CA THR A 311 -23.07 4.41 28.78
C THR A 311 -24.56 4.70 28.99
N GLY A 312 -25.18 5.49 28.11
CA GLY A 312 -26.60 5.86 28.21
C GLY A 312 -27.59 4.83 27.69
N ILE A 313 -27.17 3.92 26.80
CA ILE A 313 -28.07 2.96 26.13
C ILE A 313 -27.55 1.51 26.15
N ALA A 314 -26.52 1.20 26.95
CA ALA A 314 -25.81 -0.10 26.91
C ALA A 314 -25.40 -0.50 25.48
N GLY A 315 -25.02 0.49 24.68
CA GLY A 315 -24.56 0.30 23.30
C GLY A 315 -23.10 -0.11 23.30
N HIS A 316 -22.77 -1.10 22.48
CA HIS A 316 -21.41 -1.59 22.29
C HIS A 316 -21.10 -1.61 20.80
N SER A 317 -19.89 -1.18 20.44
CA SER A 317 -19.42 -1.32 19.07
C SER A 317 -17.95 -1.65 18.99
N MET A 318 -17.61 -2.45 17.98
CA MET A 318 -16.26 -2.68 17.51
C MET A 318 -16.14 -2.12 16.09
N GLN A 319 -15.10 -1.32 15.86
CA GLN A 319 -14.77 -0.79 14.55
C GLN A 319 -13.27 -0.92 14.28
N THR A 320 -12.93 -1.25 13.03
CA THR A 320 -11.57 -1.12 12.50
C THR A 320 -11.57 -0.03 11.43
N GLU A 321 -10.58 0.87 11.46
CA GLU A 321 -10.48 2.01 10.54
C GLU A 321 -9.04 2.24 10.10
N ILE A 322 -8.80 2.32 8.79
CA ILE A 322 -7.48 2.64 8.24
C ILE A 322 -7.19 4.11 8.53
N LEU A 323 -6.19 4.37 9.37
CA LEU A 323 -5.72 5.74 9.62
C LEU A 323 -4.75 6.23 8.56
N TYR A 324 -3.81 5.36 8.21
CA TYR A 324 -2.74 5.64 7.25
C TYR A 324 -2.46 4.40 6.43
N GLY A 325 -2.22 4.58 5.13
CA GLY A 325 -1.84 3.50 4.23
C GLY A 325 -0.85 4.01 3.20
N TYR A 326 0.44 3.64 3.30
CA TYR A 326 1.52 4.18 2.46
C TYR A 326 2.35 3.10 1.79
N VAL A 327 2.96 3.48 0.67
CA VAL A 327 4.17 2.84 0.16
C VAL A 327 5.32 3.82 0.36
N VAL A 328 6.35 3.39 1.06
CA VAL A 328 7.54 4.20 1.36
C VAL A 328 8.82 3.53 0.88
N GLU A 329 9.81 4.35 0.52
CA GLU A 329 11.18 3.94 0.28
C GLU A 329 12.04 4.36 1.49
N TYR A 330 12.73 3.40 2.11
CA TYR A 330 13.70 3.65 3.18
C TYR A 330 15.12 3.50 2.65
N ASP A 331 15.90 4.57 2.71
CA ASP A 331 17.31 4.58 2.31
C ASP A 331 18.21 4.11 3.45
N HIS A 332 19.04 3.08 3.21
CA HIS A 332 19.81 2.45 4.29
C HIS A 332 21.00 3.28 4.79
N TYR A 333 21.42 4.28 4.03
CA TYR A 333 22.60 5.09 4.33
C TYR A 333 22.22 6.40 5.01
N THR A 334 21.26 7.11 4.42
CA THR A 334 20.77 8.39 4.92
C THR A 334 19.72 8.21 6.00
N ARG A 335 19.04 7.05 6.01
CA ARG A 335 17.90 6.75 6.90
C ARG A 335 16.66 7.61 6.61
N ASP A 336 16.62 8.23 5.43
CA ASP A 336 15.45 8.93 4.93
C ASP A 336 14.35 7.93 4.58
N ILE A 337 13.12 8.24 5.01
CA ILE A 337 11.89 7.58 4.59
C ILE A 337 11.16 8.52 3.65
N LYS A 338 10.94 8.08 2.41
CA LYS A 338 10.30 8.86 1.35
C LYS A 338 8.97 8.25 0.98
N VAL A 339 7.92 9.06 0.86
CA VAL A 339 6.62 8.57 0.41
C VAL A 339 6.63 8.36 -1.09
N PHE A 340 6.45 7.10 -1.49
CA PHE A 340 6.27 6.71 -2.87
C PHE A 340 4.81 6.93 -3.30
N TYR A 341 3.86 6.42 -2.53
CA TYR A 341 2.42 6.68 -2.68
C TYR A 341 1.74 6.88 -1.32
N TYR A 342 0.89 7.91 -1.26
CA TYR A 342 -0.12 8.04 -0.20
C TYR A 342 -1.34 7.21 -0.53
N ASP A 343 -2.15 6.91 0.50
CA ASP A 343 -3.45 6.25 0.34
C ASP A 343 -3.39 4.93 -0.46
N PHE A 344 -2.28 4.21 -0.30
CA PHE A 344 -1.99 2.98 -1.01
C PHE A 344 -1.37 1.93 -0.08
N GLY A 345 -1.97 1.80 1.10
CA GLY A 345 -1.59 0.80 2.09
C GLY A 345 -1.89 -0.63 1.66
N LEU A 346 -1.64 -1.55 2.58
CA LEU A 346 -2.05 -2.95 2.47
C LEU A 346 -3.56 -3.07 2.29
N LYS A 347 -3.96 -4.06 1.52
CA LYS A 347 -5.37 -4.40 1.32
C LYS A 347 -5.79 -5.45 2.34
N PHE A 348 -6.88 -5.17 3.06
CA PHE A 348 -7.48 -6.08 4.04
C PHE A 348 -8.77 -6.64 3.47
N ASP A 349 -8.70 -7.88 3.01
CA ASP A 349 -9.81 -8.68 2.48
C ASP A 349 -10.41 -9.57 3.57
N ASP A 350 -11.56 -10.19 3.29
CA ASP A 350 -12.14 -11.23 4.14
C ASP A 350 -12.44 -10.80 5.58
N LEU A 351 -12.68 -9.50 5.78
CA LEU A 351 -12.82 -8.92 7.12
C LEU A 351 -14.09 -9.42 7.81
N GLU A 352 -13.93 -9.95 9.02
CA GLU A 352 -14.99 -10.26 9.96
C GLU A 352 -14.72 -9.55 11.28
N LEU A 353 -15.76 -8.95 11.85
CA LEU A 353 -15.75 -8.33 13.17
C LEU A 353 -16.77 -9.02 14.06
N VAL A 354 -16.37 -9.43 15.25
CA VAL A 354 -17.23 -10.15 16.19
C VAL A 354 -17.18 -9.53 17.58
N MET A 355 -18.34 -9.49 18.24
CA MET A 355 -18.47 -9.22 19.67
C MET A 355 -19.26 -10.37 20.30
N ASN A 356 -18.69 -11.06 21.29
CA ASN A 356 -19.26 -12.27 21.86
C ASN A 356 -18.87 -12.44 23.36
N LYS A 357 -18.98 -13.66 23.89
CA LYS A 357 -18.64 -14.08 25.26
C LYS A 357 -19.45 -13.36 26.34
N LEU A 358 -20.69 -13.00 26.01
CA LEU A 358 -21.66 -12.60 27.04
C LEU A 358 -22.12 -13.82 27.85
N THR A 359 -22.61 -13.57 29.07
CA THR A 359 -23.06 -14.62 30.00
C THR A 359 -24.26 -14.16 30.82
N GLY A 360 -25.00 -15.12 31.39
CA GLY A 360 -26.15 -14.82 32.24
C GLY A 360 -27.25 -14.11 31.45
N ASP A 361 -27.82 -13.07 32.05
CA ASP A 361 -28.91 -12.27 31.48
C ASP A 361 -28.45 -11.27 30.41
N HIS A 362 -27.13 -11.14 30.20
CA HIS A 362 -26.55 -10.22 29.24
C HIS A 362 -26.60 -10.82 27.84
N VAL A 363 -27.58 -10.38 27.04
CA VAL A 363 -27.79 -10.83 25.66
C VAL A 363 -27.80 -9.63 24.73
N PHE A 364 -27.44 -9.82 23.46
CA PHE A 364 -27.63 -8.80 22.45
C PHE A 364 -29.12 -8.68 22.12
N LEU A 365 -29.64 -7.45 22.19
CA LEU A 365 -31.04 -7.12 21.86
C LEU A 365 -31.20 -6.73 20.39
N ASN A 366 -30.11 -6.33 19.75
CA ASN A 366 -30.07 -5.95 18.35
C ASN A 366 -28.63 -6.01 17.81
N ARG A 367 -28.55 -5.92 16.49
CA ARG A 367 -27.30 -5.80 15.73
C ARG A 367 -27.45 -4.74 14.65
N ASN A 368 -26.39 -3.99 14.41
CA ASN A 368 -26.21 -3.17 13.23
C ASN A 368 -24.78 -3.34 12.68
N ILE A 369 -24.64 -3.26 11.36
CA ILE A 369 -23.33 -3.28 10.69
C ILE A 369 -23.20 -2.06 9.78
N TYR A 370 -22.05 -1.42 9.83
CA TYR A 370 -21.74 -0.23 9.03
C TYR A 370 -20.37 -0.39 8.37
N GLY A 371 -20.12 0.41 7.34
CA GLY A 371 -18.77 0.56 6.80
C GLY A 371 -18.72 1.52 5.62
N ILE A 372 -17.52 2.05 5.39
CA ILE A 372 -17.11 2.72 4.16
C ILE A 372 -15.92 1.93 3.65
N MET A 373 -16.08 1.28 2.50
CA MET A 373 -15.14 0.29 1.98
C MET A 373 -15.12 0.36 0.45
N ALA A 374 -14.06 -0.17 -0.16
CA ALA A 374 -14.01 -0.24 -1.62
C ALA A 374 -15.04 -1.24 -2.15
N SER A 375 -15.67 -0.90 -3.28
CA SER A 375 -16.75 -1.68 -3.88
C SER A 375 -17.91 -1.91 -2.92
N SER A 376 -18.51 -0.84 -2.36
CA SER A 376 -19.59 -0.96 -1.37
C SER A 376 -20.99 -1.09 -2.01
N PRO A 377 -21.51 -2.31 -2.35
CA PRO A 377 -22.95 -2.44 -2.48
C PRO A 377 -23.58 -2.17 -1.12
N SER A 378 -24.86 -1.84 -1.09
CA SER A 378 -25.53 -1.51 0.16
C SER A 378 -25.67 -2.70 1.13
N TYR A 379 -25.09 -3.89 0.89
CA TYR A 379 -25.40 -5.15 1.59
C TYR A 379 -24.18 -5.96 1.99
N ALA A 380 -23.95 -6.15 3.29
CA ALA A 380 -22.93 -7.07 3.80
C ALA A 380 -23.57 -8.28 4.47
N LYS A 381 -22.77 -9.29 4.82
CA LYS A 381 -23.25 -10.46 5.55
C LYS A 381 -23.15 -10.20 7.05
N ALA A 382 -24.05 -10.80 7.81
CA ALA A 382 -24.08 -10.63 9.25
C ALA A 382 -24.51 -11.94 9.91
N ALA A 383 -23.92 -12.28 11.04
CA ALA A 383 -24.26 -13.50 11.78
C ALA A 383 -24.50 -13.20 13.27
N VAL A 384 -25.00 -14.21 13.98
CA VAL A 384 -25.25 -14.18 15.43
C VAL A 384 -24.70 -15.46 16.04
N ALA A 385 -24.28 -15.40 17.29
CA ALA A 385 -23.92 -16.58 18.07
C ALA A 385 -25.11 -16.96 18.97
N LEU A 386 -25.87 -17.97 18.53
CA LEU A 386 -27.01 -18.50 19.27
C LEU A 386 -26.53 -19.63 20.18
N ILE A 387 -26.58 -19.39 21.49
CA ILE A 387 -25.94 -20.24 22.50
C ILE A 387 -26.98 -20.60 23.59
N PRO A 388 -27.01 -21.85 24.10
CA PRO A 388 -27.94 -22.21 25.17
C PRO A 388 -27.74 -21.32 26.40
N TYR A 389 -28.84 -20.83 26.99
CA TYR A 389 -28.80 -19.94 28.13
C TYR A 389 -27.97 -20.51 29.30
N LEU A 390 -27.12 -19.67 29.91
CA LEU A 390 -26.14 -20.02 30.96
C LEU A 390 -24.96 -20.90 30.51
N SER A 391 -24.78 -21.16 29.22
CA SER A 391 -23.58 -21.86 28.72
C SER A 391 -22.36 -20.95 28.69
N THR A 392 -21.18 -21.56 28.72
CA THR A 392 -19.88 -20.87 28.57
C THR A 392 -19.39 -20.92 27.12
N VAL A 393 -18.73 -19.86 26.67
CA VAL A 393 -18.17 -19.73 25.32
C VAL A 393 -16.63 -19.64 25.40
N SER A 394 -15.91 -20.53 24.74
CA SER A 394 -14.44 -20.61 24.79
C SER A 394 -13.72 -19.60 23.88
N SER A 395 -14.19 -19.43 22.64
CA SER A 395 -13.68 -18.47 21.65
C SER A 395 -14.79 -17.54 21.17
N VAL A 396 -14.47 -16.29 20.78
CA VAL A 396 -15.49 -15.41 20.19
C VAL A 396 -16.04 -15.92 18.86
N TRP A 397 -15.33 -16.87 18.22
CA TRP A 397 -15.72 -17.50 16.96
C TRP A 397 -16.60 -18.74 17.11
N ASP A 398 -16.75 -19.26 18.33
CA ASP A 398 -17.57 -20.45 18.58
C ASP A 398 -19.07 -20.13 18.41
N ASN A 399 -19.81 -21.11 17.88
CA ASN A 399 -21.27 -21.09 17.77
C ASN A 399 -21.86 -19.97 16.87
N ILE A 400 -21.05 -19.38 15.99
CA ILE A 400 -21.54 -18.45 14.96
C ILE A 400 -22.45 -19.22 13.99
N GLN A 401 -23.68 -18.75 13.83
CA GLN A 401 -24.66 -19.32 12.90
C GLN A 401 -24.40 -18.87 11.45
N ALA A 402 -25.09 -19.49 10.50
CA ALA A 402 -25.02 -19.09 9.09
C ALA A 402 -25.33 -17.59 8.92
N SER A 403 -24.59 -16.92 8.03
CA SER A 403 -24.73 -15.49 7.81
C SER A 403 -25.95 -15.15 6.95
N GLU A 404 -26.63 -14.06 7.30
CA GLU A 404 -27.71 -13.45 6.53
C GLU A 404 -27.21 -12.17 5.83
N SER A 405 -27.76 -11.84 4.66
CA SER A 405 -27.47 -10.57 4.01
C SER A 405 -28.24 -9.43 4.68
N GLN A 406 -27.55 -8.37 5.06
CA GLN A 406 -28.10 -7.20 5.74
C GLN A 406 -27.65 -5.93 5.04
N LYS A 407 -28.58 -4.97 4.88
CA LYS A 407 -28.23 -3.65 4.34
C LYS A 407 -27.36 -2.90 5.35
N LEU A 408 -26.24 -2.31 4.91
CA LEU A 408 -25.38 -1.49 5.77
C LEU A 408 -26.21 -0.35 6.41
N GLY A 409 -26.01 -0.15 7.70
CA GLY A 409 -26.72 0.82 8.55
C GLY A 409 -28.12 0.40 8.98
N GLN A 410 -28.66 -0.72 8.49
CA GLN A 410 -29.96 -1.20 8.91
C GLN A 410 -29.86 -1.98 10.21
N LYS A 411 -30.60 -1.57 11.24
CA LYS A 411 -30.70 -2.31 12.50
C LYS A 411 -31.56 -3.57 12.33
N LYS A 412 -31.09 -4.68 12.90
CA LYS A 412 -31.84 -5.93 13.08
C LYS A 412 -32.15 -6.10 14.57
N ASP A 413 -33.43 -6.17 14.91
CA ASP A 413 -33.86 -6.48 16.27
C ASP A 413 -33.80 -7.99 16.51
N LEU A 414 -33.31 -8.37 17.69
CA LEU A 414 -33.12 -9.75 18.14
C LEU A 414 -34.07 -10.13 19.29
N GLY A 415 -34.93 -9.20 19.73
CA GLY A 415 -35.86 -9.40 20.84
C GLY A 415 -35.21 -9.25 22.22
N SER A 416 -36.06 -9.18 23.23
CA SER A 416 -35.70 -9.23 24.66
C SER A 416 -35.23 -10.64 25.07
N LEU A 417 -34.59 -10.76 26.24
CA LEU A 417 -34.13 -12.04 26.78
C LEU A 417 -35.23 -13.12 26.80
N GLU A 418 -36.43 -12.77 27.27
CA GLU A 418 -37.52 -13.73 27.38
C GLU A 418 -38.11 -14.10 26.01
N GLU A 419 -38.20 -13.15 25.08
CA GLU A 419 -38.57 -13.43 23.68
C GLU A 419 -37.57 -14.39 23.03
N GLN A 420 -36.27 -14.14 23.20
CA GLN A 420 -35.22 -15.00 22.67
C GLN A 420 -35.30 -16.44 23.22
N LYS A 421 -35.48 -16.60 24.53
CA LYS A 421 -35.62 -17.93 25.16
C LYS A 421 -36.85 -18.68 24.65
N LEU A 422 -37.96 -17.98 24.42
CA LEU A 422 -39.18 -18.56 23.90
C LEU A 422 -39.04 -18.98 22.44
N GLU A 423 -38.46 -18.12 21.59
CA GLU A 423 -38.34 -18.33 20.15
C GLU A 423 -37.23 -19.32 19.78
N ASN A 424 -36.16 -19.39 20.57
CA ASN A 424 -34.97 -20.17 20.26
C ASN A 424 -34.75 -21.36 21.20
N ASN A 425 -35.82 -21.97 21.73
CA ASN A 425 -35.76 -23.16 22.59
C ASN A 425 -34.74 -23.02 23.74
N ASN A 426 -34.86 -21.95 24.53
CA ASN A 426 -33.98 -21.59 25.65
C ASN A 426 -32.53 -21.27 25.26
N SER A 427 -32.26 -20.98 23.99
CA SER A 427 -31.01 -20.36 23.53
C SER A 427 -31.16 -18.85 23.37
N VAL A 428 -30.04 -18.13 23.42
CA VAL A 428 -29.99 -16.66 23.39
C VAL A 428 -28.81 -16.17 22.57
N TYR A 429 -28.88 -14.91 22.11
CA TYR A 429 -27.83 -14.30 21.30
C TYR A 429 -26.74 -13.68 22.19
N TYR A 430 -25.69 -14.46 22.48
CA TYR A 430 -24.52 -13.99 23.24
C TYR A 430 -23.44 -13.35 22.36
N GLY A 431 -23.59 -13.40 21.04
CA GLY A 431 -22.65 -12.77 20.11
C GLY A 431 -23.29 -12.24 18.84
N ILE A 432 -22.66 -11.23 18.25
CA ILE A 432 -23.01 -10.64 16.96
C ILE A 432 -21.76 -10.50 16.09
N LEU A 433 -21.93 -10.66 14.77
CA LEU A 433 -20.85 -10.62 13.80
C LEU A 433 -21.25 -9.83 12.55
N GLY A 434 -20.29 -9.05 12.02
CA GLY A 434 -20.32 -8.52 10.66
C GLY A 434 -19.30 -9.25 9.79
N ASP A 435 -19.76 -9.79 8.65
CA ASP A 435 -18.95 -10.47 7.63
C ASP A 435 -18.90 -9.58 6.37
N PHE A 436 -17.70 -9.09 6.09
CA PHE A 436 -17.37 -8.18 5.01
C PHE A 436 -16.50 -8.85 3.94
N LYS A 437 -16.58 -10.18 3.76
CA LYS A 437 -15.73 -10.92 2.80
C LYS A 437 -15.80 -10.47 1.34
N ASP A 438 -16.92 -9.88 0.93
CA ASP A 438 -17.10 -9.37 -0.42
C ASP A 438 -16.57 -7.92 -0.58
N TYR A 439 -15.84 -7.41 0.42
CA TYR A 439 -15.33 -6.03 0.53
C TYR A 439 -13.85 -6.03 0.92
N TYR A 440 -13.22 -4.86 0.80
CA TYR A 440 -11.88 -4.67 1.33
C TYR A 440 -11.66 -3.26 1.89
N LEU A 441 -10.80 -3.19 2.92
CA LEU A 441 -10.22 -1.93 3.43
C LEU A 441 -8.85 -1.72 2.79
N GLN A 442 -8.50 -0.49 2.43
CA GLN A 442 -7.19 -0.17 1.87
C GLN A 442 -6.87 1.31 2.03
N ASP A 443 -7.86 2.15 1.77
CA ASP A 443 -7.70 3.59 1.69
C ASP A 443 -7.96 4.23 3.07
N GLU A 444 -7.31 5.36 3.37
CA GLU A 444 -7.47 6.13 4.60
C GLU A 444 -8.95 6.49 4.83
N GLY A 445 -9.43 6.28 6.05
CA GLY A 445 -10.83 6.47 6.43
C GLY A 445 -11.76 5.32 6.01
N HIS A 446 -11.29 4.31 5.27
CA HIS A 446 -12.06 3.07 5.15
C HIS A 446 -12.24 2.43 6.52
N TYR A 447 -13.46 2.01 6.82
CA TYR A 447 -13.78 1.36 8.09
C TYR A 447 -14.89 0.32 7.94
N ALA A 448 -14.91 -0.62 8.87
CA ALA A 448 -16.02 -1.53 9.11
C ALA A 448 -16.37 -1.50 10.59
N LYS A 449 -17.66 -1.62 10.90
CA LYS A 449 -18.19 -1.53 12.27
C LYS A 449 -19.30 -2.54 12.48
N VAL A 450 -19.28 -3.20 13.64
CA VAL A 450 -20.41 -3.95 14.20
C VAL A 450 -20.85 -3.31 15.51
N GLU A 451 -22.16 -3.17 15.69
CA GLU A 451 -22.77 -2.50 16.84
C GLU A 451 -23.95 -3.31 17.36
N GLY A 452 -24.18 -3.28 18.68
CA GLY A 452 -25.36 -3.86 19.29
C GLY A 452 -25.63 -3.32 20.69
N THR A 453 -26.89 -3.42 21.13
CA THR A 453 -27.29 -3.12 22.51
C THR A 453 -27.30 -4.40 23.34
N ILE A 454 -26.75 -4.35 24.55
CA ILE A 454 -26.77 -5.47 25.50
C ILE A 454 -27.86 -5.26 26.55
N ASN A 455 -28.53 -6.34 26.94
CA ASN A 455 -29.42 -6.34 28.09
C ASN A 455 -28.65 -6.12 29.40
N GLY A 456 -28.94 -5.02 30.09
CA GLY A 456 -28.26 -4.61 31.32
C GLY A 456 -27.07 -3.67 31.09
N THR A 457 -26.57 -3.05 32.16
CA THR A 457 -25.73 -1.85 32.05
C THR A 457 -24.24 -2.05 32.28
N TYR A 458 -23.72 -3.23 32.63
CA TYR A 458 -22.33 -3.39 33.12
C TYR A 458 -21.46 -4.46 32.45
N MET A 459 -21.96 -5.19 31.44
CA MET A 459 -21.17 -6.21 30.75
C MET A 459 -20.38 -5.59 29.58
N LYS A 460 -19.11 -5.97 29.39
CA LYS A 460 -18.34 -5.69 28.16
C LYS A 460 -18.23 -6.99 27.37
N PRO A 461 -18.65 -7.05 26.09
CA PRO A 461 -18.36 -8.20 25.25
C PRO A 461 -16.86 -8.29 24.95
N VAL A 462 -16.38 -9.50 24.67
CA VAL A 462 -15.05 -9.71 24.09
C VAL A 462 -15.15 -9.46 22.59
N SER A 463 -14.21 -8.71 22.04
CA SER A 463 -14.18 -8.33 20.63
C SER A 463 -13.09 -9.12 19.89
N GLY A 464 -13.30 -9.40 18.61
CA GLY A 464 -12.31 -10.08 17.79
C GLY A 464 -12.47 -9.73 16.32
N TYR A 465 -11.40 -9.92 15.56
CA TYR A 465 -11.38 -9.69 14.12
C TYR A 465 -10.63 -10.79 13.39
N ARG A 466 -11.03 -11.03 12.14
CA ARG A 466 -10.31 -11.89 11.19
C ARG A 466 -10.26 -11.21 9.83
N TYR A 467 -9.14 -11.32 9.12
CA TYR A 467 -9.00 -10.83 7.75
C TYR A 467 -7.78 -11.45 7.05
N THR A 468 -7.68 -11.21 5.75
CA THR A 468 -6.50 -11.48 4.93
C THR A 468 -5.83 -10.17 4.56
N ALA A 469 -4.60 -9.92 5.03
CA ALA A 469 -3.79 -8.80 4.57
C ALA A 469 -3.05 -9.20 3.28
N SER A 470 -3.04 -8.31 2.29
CA SER A 470 -2.32 -8.51 1.03
C SER A 470 -1.53 -7.28 0.61
N THR A 471 -0.40 -7.55 -0.06
CA THR A 471 0.54 -6.53 -0.55
C THR A 471 0.59 -6.53 -2.07
N ASN A 472 0.80 -5.34 -2.66
CA ASN A 472 1.11 -5.17 -4.08
C ASN A 472 2.63 -5.16 -4.33
N LEU A 473 3.46 -5.12 -3.28
CA LEU A 473 4.90 -5.27 -3.41
C LEU A 473 5.25 -6.64 -3.96
#